data_AF-A0A8T7GSN0-F1
#
_entry.id   AF-A0A8T7GSN0-F1
#
_cell.length_a   1.000
_cell.length_b   1.000
_cell.length_c   1.000
_cell.angle_alpha   90.00
_cell.angle_beta   90.00
_cell.angle_gamma   90.00
#
_symmetry.space_group_name_H-M   'P 1'
#
loop_
_entity.id
_entity.type
_entity.pdbx_description
1 polymer ?
#
loop_
_entity_poly.entity_id
_entity_poly.type
_entity_poly.pdbx_seq_one_letter_code
_entity_poly.pdbx_strand_id
1 'polypeptide(L)'
;MSMQVTVRLEEVREALEPLVGLKLRGHVGGPPSSRFPLDRLVEALRERWLGVEEYRGVRVLGVDLGGGVHLVCHFNREQPDDFCIGLEGDNPWGRVVEAAERLSRRLNESFTLTLAAVVHALQGLILGEEEEVEAIEDVDQVIEELLTWLPEYVAVTE
;
A
#
# COMPACT_ATOMS: atom_id res chain seq x y z
N MET A 1 -4.12 -19.71 -22.90
CA MET A 1 -4.37 -18.30 -23.25
C MET A 1 -4.06 -17.50 -22.00
N SER A 2 -3.12 -16.56 -22.06
CA SER A 2 -2.92 -15.62 -20.95
C SER A 2 -4.21 -14.83 -20.81
N MET A 3 -4.89 -14.94 -19.66
CA MET A 3 -6.08 -14.13 -19.38
C MET A 3 -5.56 -12.73 -19.03
N GLN A 4 -5.50 -11.85 -20.03
CA GLN A 4 -5.25 -10.44 -19.79
C GLN A 4 -6.50 -9.84 -19.13
N VAL A 5 -6.34 -9.25 -17.95
CA VAL A 5 -7.39 -8.49 -17.28
C VAL A 5 -7.31 -7.06 -17.82
N THR A 6 -8.42 -6.54 -18.34
CA THR A 6 -8.51 -5.14 -18.79
C THR A 6 -9.42 -4.38 -17.85
N VAL A 7 -8.94 -3.26 -17.32
CA VAL A 7 -9.69 -2.35 -16.44
C VAL A 7 -9.59 -0.93 -16.98
N ARG A 8 -10.65 -0.15 -16.86
CA ARG A 8 -10.62 1.26 -17.29
C ARG A 8 -9.95 2.13 -16.24
N LEU A 9 -9.22 3.15 -16.65
CA LEU A 9 -8.53 4.10 -15.76
C LEU A 9 -9.50 4.72 -14.75
N GLU A 10 -10.70 5.12 -15.19
CA GLU A 10 -11.74 5.66 -14.31
C GLU A 10 -12.17 4.68 -13.20
N GLU A 11 -12.17 3.38 -13.48
CA GLU A 11 -12.52 2.36 -12.49
C GLU A 11 -11.41 2.18 -11.46
N VAL A 12 -10.16 2.41 -11.85
CA VAL A 12 -9.01 2.46 -10.94
C VAL A 12 -9.09 3.73 -10.07
N ARG A 13 -9.38 4.90 -10.66
CA ARG A 13 -9.60 6.15 -9.93
C ARG A 13 -10.69 6.02 -8.87
N GLU A 14 -11.87 5.53 -9.25
CA GLU A 14 -12.99 5.28 -8.33
C GLU A 14 -12.61 4.33 -7.18
N ALA A 15 -11.76 3.33 -7.47
CA ALA A 15 -11.31 2.39 -6.47
C ALA A 15 -10.34 3.04 -5.47
N LEU A 16 -9.51 3.97 -5.91
CA LEU A 16 -8.50 4.65 -5.09
C LEU A 16 -9.00 5.94 -4.41
N GLU A 17 -10.20 6.42 -4.76
CA GLU A 17 -10.86 7.57 -4.11
C GLU A 17 -10.77 7.56 -2.56
N PRO A 18 -10.89 6.41 -1.86
CA PRO A 18 -10.72 6.38 -0.41
C PRO A 18 -9.35 6.86 0.07
N LEU A 19 -8.33 7.05 -0.76
CA LEU A 19 -7.00 7.52 -0.33
C LEU A 19 -6.90 9.06 -0.24
N VAL A 20 -7.82 9.81 -0.88
CA VAL A 20 -7.75 11.28 -0.98
C VAL A 20 -7.78 11.98 0.38
N GLY A 21 -6.74 12.73 0.72
CA GLY A 21 -6.60 13.44 1.99
C GLY A 21 -5.91 12.64 3.08
N LEU A 22 -5.44 11.41 2.80
CA LEU A 22 -4.43 10.77 3.66
C LEU A 22 -3.12 11.53 3.53
N LYS A 23 -2.40 11.70 4.64
CA LYS A 23 -1.08 12.32 4.68
C LYS A 23 0.00 11.26 4.78
N LEU A 24 1.06 11.40 3.99
CA LEU A 24 2.19 10.47 3.98
C LEU A 24 3.31 11.07 4.82
N ARG A 25 3.57 10.47 5.98
CA ARG A 25 4.48 11.01 7.01
C ARG A 25 5.92 10.52 6.90
N GLY A 26 6.21 9.67 5.93
CA GLY A 26 7.53 9.08 5.73
C GLY A 26 7.52 7.56 5.73
N HIS A 27 8.70 6.98 5.55
CA HIS A 27 8.87 5.53 5.43
C HIS A 27 10.09 5.05 6.22
N VAL A 28 10.08 3.76 6.58
CA VAL A 28 11.21 3.06 7.17
C VAL A 28 11.44 1.78 6.39
N GLY A 29 12.61 1.65 5.77
CA GLY A 29 13.01 0.43 5.06
C GLY A 29 13.66 -0.61 5.97
N GLY A 30 13.40 -1.88 5.68
CA GLY A 30 14.09 -3.05 6.23
C GLY A 30 15.23 -3.56 5.33
N PRO A 31 15.81 -4.72 5.64
CA PRO A 31 16.83 -5.34 4.79
C PRO A 31 16.31 -5.57 3.36
N PRO A 32 17.11 -5.26 2.31
CA PRO A 32 18.54 -4.98 2.32
C PRO A 32 18.83 -3.47 2.35
N SER A 33 17.79 -2.64 2.20
CA SER A 33 17.89 -1.19 2.19
C SER A 33 18.42 -0.65 3.53
N SER A 34 18.21 -1.41 4.61
CA SER A 34 18.67 -1.10 5.96
C SER A 34 19.10 -2.36 6.72
N ARG A 35 19.99 -2.21 7.71
CA ARG A 35 20.27 -3.28 8.70
C ARG A 35 19.26 -3.31 9.85
N PHE A 36 18.25 -2.44 9.81
CA PHE A 36 17.24 -2.32 10.84
C PHE A 36 16.32 -3.55 10.86
N PRO A 37 16.13 -4.23 12.01
CA PRO A 37 15.31 -5.44 12.09
C PRO A 37 13.81 -5.07 12.15
N LEU A 38 13.28 -4.54 11.05
CA LEU A 38 11.94 -3.97 10.96
C LEU A 38 10.85 -4.94 11.42
N ASP A 39 10.92 -6.20 10.98
CA ASP A 39 10.00 -7.26 11.39
C ASP A 39 9.94 -7.42 12.92
N ARG A 40 11.09 -7.44 13.60
CA ARG A 40 11.14 -7.55 15.07
C ARG A 40 10.53 -6.35 15.77
N LEU A 41 10.71 -5.14 15.23
CA LEU A 41 10.11 -3.93 15.78
C LEU A 41 8.58 -4.01 15.65
N VAL A 42 8.08 -4.38 14.47
CA VAL A 42 6.64 -4.45 14.21
C VAL A 42 5.96 -5.55 15.03
N GLU A 43 6.62 -6.69 15.22
CA GLU A 43 6.15 -7.76 16.11
C GLU A 43 6.07 -7.31 17.58
N ALA A 44 6.95 -6.40 18.02
CA ALA A 44 6.87 -5.83 19.37
C ALA A 44 5.62 -4.93 19.55
N LEU A 45 4.99 -4.48 18.46
CA LEU A 45 3.78 -3.65 18.47
C LEU A 45 2.48 -4.47 18.26
N ARG A 46 2.52 -5.79 18.43
CA ARG A 46 1.40 -6.71 18.15
C ARG A 46 0.07 -6.33 18.80
N GLU A 47 0.09 -5.80 20.01
CA GLU A 47 -1.14 -5.40 20.72
C GLU A 47 -1.85 -4.21 20.05
N ARG A 48 -1.19 -3.51 19.13
CA ARG A 48 -1.70 -2.34 18.41
C ARG A 48 -2.04 -2.65 16.95
N TRP A 49 -2.00 -3.92 16.55
CA TRP A 49 -2.32 -4.32 15.19
C TRP A 49 -3.80 -4.10 14.88
N LEU A 50 -4.06 -3.50 13.71
CA LEU A 50 -5.39 -3.19 13.20
C LEU A 50 -5.92 -4.29 12.27
N GLY A 51 -5.01 -5.00 11.61
CA GLY A 51 -5.31 -6.10 10.68
C GLY A 51 -4.02 -6.65 10.07
N VAL A 52 -4.06 -7.92 9.67
CA VAL A 52 -2.93 -8.63 9.05
C VAL A 52 -3.46 -9.47 7.89
N GLU A 53 -2.89 -9.27 6.72
CA GLU A 53 -3.17 -10.02 5.51
C GLU A 53 -1.91 -10.74 5.06
N GLU A 54 -2.00 -12.04 4.79
CA GLU A 54 -0.84 -12.86 4.37
C GLU A 54 -1.23 -13.79 3.22
N TYR A 55 -0.49 -13.69 2.11
CA TYR A 55 -0.68 -14.54 0.95
C TYR A 55 0.63 -14.71 0.18
N ARG A 56 1.00 -15.96 -0.12
CA ARG A 56 2.19 -16.31 -0.93
C ARG A 56 3.48 -15.57 -0.53
N GLY A 57 3.82 -15.61 0.76
CA GLY A 57 5.05 -15.01 1.25
C GLY A 57 5.01 -13.48 1.41
N VAL A 58 3.94 -12.81 0.95
CA VAL A 58 3.67 -11.40 1.20
C VAL A 58 2.80 -11.27 2.44
N ARG A 59 3.18 -10.37 3.35
CA ARG A 59 2.39 -9.98 4.52
C ARG A 59 2.25 -8.46 4.56
N VAL A 60 1.02 -7.98 4.67
CA VAL A 60 0.70 -6.57 4.89
C VAL A 60 -0.05 -6.42 6.20
N LEU A 61 0.30 -5.44 7.01
CA LEU A 61 -0.40 -5.19 8.26
C LEU A 61 -0.45 -3.70 8.62
N GLY A 62 -1.51 -3.32 9.32
CA GLY A 62 -1.67 -1.98 9.91
C GLY A 62 -1.38 -2.01 11.41
N VAL A 63 -0.69 -0.98 11.92
CA VAL A 63 -0.44 -0.76 13.35
C VAL A 63 -0.91 0.64 13.71
N ASP A 64 -1.72 0.77 14.75
CA ASP A 64 -2.03 2.09 15.31
C ASP A 64 -0.84 2.62 16.11
N LEU A 65 -0.33 3.81 15.79
CA LEU A 65 0.69 4.50 16.58
C LEU A 65 0.08 5.53 17.54
N GLY A 66 -1.23 5.82 17.42
CA GLY A 66 -1.96 6.78 18.22
C GLY A 66 -1.94 8.17 17.58
N GLY A 67 -2.83 9.05 18.04
CA GLY A 67 -2.91 10.43 17.54
C GLY A 67 -3.36 10.55 16.07
N GLY A 68 -4.06 9.54 15.54
CA GLY A 68 -4.50 9.51 14.14
C GLY A 68 -3.42 9.05 13.15
N VAL A 69 -2.27 8.55 13.65
CA VAL A 69 -1.17 8.04 12.83
C VAL A 69 -1.15 6.52 12.86
N HIS A 70 -1.18 5.90 11.69
CA HIS A 70 -1.03 4.46 11.53
C HIS A 70 0.27 4.16 10.78
N LEU A 71 0.92 3.06 11.15
CA LEU A 71 2.00 2.46 10.38
C LEU A 71 1.41 1.35 9.50
N VAL A 72 1.66 1.39 8.21
CA VAL A 72 1.31 0.29 7.29
C VAL A 72 2.59 -0.38 6.83
N CYS A 73 2.72 -1.67 7.08
CA CYS A 73 3.94 -2.42 6.85
C CYS A 73 3.73 -3.49 5.79
N HIS A 74 4.70 -3.58 4.88
CA HIS A 74 4.84 -4.62 3.87
C HIS A 74 6.05 -5.48 4.23
N PHE A 75 5.87 -6.80 4.17
CA PHE A 75 6.94 -7.77 4.31
C PHE A 75 6.87 -8.81 3.21
N ASN A 76 7.99 -9.06 2.55
CA ASN A 76 8.12 -10.15 1.58
C ASN A 76 9.15 -11.14 2.10
N ARG A 77 8.69 -12.36 2.35
CA ARG A 77 9.52 -13.43 2.89
C ARG A 77 10.45 -14.03 1.84
N GLU A 78 10.25 -13.72 0.56
CA GLU A 78 11.01 -14.27 -0.56
C GLU A 78 12.02 -13.27 -1.13
N GLN A 79 11.70 -11.98 -1.13
CA GLN A 79 12.58 -10.91 -1.61
C GLN A 79 12.77 -9.85 -0.53
N PRO A 80 13.95 -9.24 -0.44
CA PRO A 80 14.21 -8.27 0.59
C PRO A 80 13.65 -6.91 0.08
N ASP A 81 12.38 -6.67 0.40
CA ASP A 81 11.63 -5.45 0.04
C ASP A 81 10.77 -4.96 1.22
N ASP A 82 11.15 -5.33 2.44
CA ASP A 82 10.39 -4.99 3.65
C ASP A 82 10.43 -3.48 3.90
N PHE A 83 9.26 -2.88 4.19
CA PHE A 83 9.18 -1.49 4.60
C PHE A 83 7.91 -1.22 5.42
N CYS A 84 7.88 -0.06 6.06
CA CYS A 84 6.67 0.51 6.62
C CYS A 84 6.52 1.97 6.19
N ILE A 85 5.29 2.41 5.96
CA ILE A 85 4.94 3.81 5.70
C ILE A 85 4.07 4.35 6.84
N GLY A 86 4.29 5.61 7.21
CA GLY A 86 3.46 6.33 8.17
C GLY A 86 2.32 7.06 7.45
N LEU A 87 1.08 6.79 7.84
CA LEU A 87 -0.12 7.42 7.31
C LEU A 87 -0.85 8.19 8.41
N GLU A 88 -1.31 9.39 8.11
CA GLU A 88 -2.16 10.19 9.00
C GLU A 88 -3.48 10.56 8.34
N GLY A 89 -4.56 10.57 9.11
CA GLY A 89 -5.89 10.97 8.67
C GLY A 89 -6.99 10.27 9.45
N ASP A 90 -8.22 10.42 9.00
CA ASP A 90 -9.36 9.67 9.56
C ASP A 90 -9.30 8.22 9.09
N ASN A 91 -9.13 7.28 10.03
CA ASN A 91 -9.04 5.83 9.78
C ASN A 91 -8.11 5.42 8.62
N PRO A 92 -6.79 5.72 8.67
CA PRO A 92 -5.90 5.50 7.53
C PRO A 92 -5.84 4.05 7.05
N TRP A 93 -5.78 3.11 7.98
CA TRP A 93 -5.73 1.67 7.65
C TRP A 93 -7.01 1.22 6.94
N GLY A 94 -8.19 1.58 7.46
CA GLY A 94 -9.45 1.19 6.85
C GLY A 94 -9.60 1.75 5.43
N ARG A 95 -9.11 2.96 5.18
CA ARG A 95 -9.13 3.59 3.86
C ARG A 95 -8.22 2.89 2.85
N VAL A 96 -7.03 2.47 3.26
CA VAL A 96 -6.13 1.64 2.44
C VAL A 96 -6.75 0.27 2.13
N VAL A 97 -7.34 -0.39 3.14
CA VAL A 97 -8.05 -1.66 2.97
C VAL A 97 -9.23 -1.51 2.01
N GLU A 98 -10.02 -0.45 2.16
CA GLU A 98 -11.17 -0.18 1.30
C GLU A 98 -10.73 0.05 -0.15
N ALA A 99 -9.67 0.84 -0.38
CA ALA A 99 -9.13 1.06 -1.72
C ALA A 99 -8.66 -0.25 -2.36
N ALA A 100 -7.93 -1.08 -1.60
CA ALA A 100 -7.45 -2.38 -2.06
C ALA A 100 -8.60 -3.37 -2.34
N GLU A 101 -9.67 -3.36 -1.54
CA GLU A 101 -10.85 -4.20 -1.74
C GLU A 101 -11.63 -3.77 -2.98
N ARG A 102 -11.84 -2.47 -3.17
CA ARG A 102 -12.49 -1.93 -4.38
C ARG A 102 -11.69 -2.32 -5.62
N LEU A 103 -10.37 -2.12 -5.57
CA LEU A 103 -9.49 -2.40 -6.71
C LEU A 103 -9.40 -3.90 -7.02
N SER A 104 -9.25 -4.76 -6.02
CA SER A 104 -9.09 -6.21 -6.22
C SER A 104 -10.31 -6.82 -6.93
N ARG A 105 -11.51 -6.31 -6.64
CA ARG A 105 -12.75 -6.69 -7.32
C ARG A 105 -12.77 -6.27 -8.79
N ARG A 106 -12.26 -5.07 -9.12
CA ARG A 106 -12.17 -4.58 -10.52
C ARG A 106 -11.11 -5.36 -11.30
N LEU A 107 -10.00 -5.70 -10.66
CA LEU A 107 -8.90 -6.47 -11.26
C LEU A 107 -9.17 -7.98 -11.29
N ASN A 108 -10.19 -8.46 -10.58
CA ASN A 108 -10.41 -9.89 -10.34
C ASN A 108 -9.13 -10.58 -9.81
N GLU A 109 -8.46 -9.90 -8.86
CA GLU A 109 -7.15 -10.29 -8.34
C GLU A 109 -7.20 -10.58 -6.83
N SER A 110 -6.16 -11.24 -6.31
CA SER A 110 -6.01 -11.46 -4.87
C SER A 110 -5.98 -10.14 -4.10
N PHE A 111 -6.88 -10.01 -3.13
CA PHE A 111 -6.94 -8.85 -2.24
C PHE A 111 -5.59 -8.51 -1.62
N THR A 112 -4.85 -9.49 -1.09
CA THR A 112 -3.55 -9.24 -0.44
C THR A 112 -2.50 -8.73 -1.43
N LEU A 113 -2.50 -9.21 -2.68
CA LEU A 113 -1.57 -8.72 -3.71
C LEU A 113 -1.94 -7.31 -4.16
N THR A 114 -3.23 -7.02 -4.30
CA THR A 114 -3.71 -5.66 -4.58
C THR A 114 -3.38 -4.71 -3.45
N LEU A 115 -3.56 -5.13 -2.20
CA LEU A 115 -3.20 -4.37 -1.02
C LEU A 115 -1.70 -4.06 -0.98
N ALA A 116 -0.86 -5.05 -1.27
CA ALA A 116 0.59 -4.85 -1.38
C ALA A 116 0.91 -3.81 -2.48
N ALA A 117 0.31 -3.92 -3.66
CA ALA A 117 0.53 -2.97 -4.76
C ALA A 117 0.11 -1.54 -4.39
N VAL A 118 -1.03 -1.36 -3.70
CA VAL A 118 -1.46 -0.04 -3.20
C VAL A 118 -0.45 0.50 -2.17
N VAL A 119 0.04 -0.33 -1.26
CA VAL A 119 1.01 0.09 -0.23
C VAL A 119 2.37 0.46 -0.84
N HIS A 120 2.83 -0.28 -1.85
CA HIS A 120 4.01 0.08 -2.66
C HIS A 120 3.81 1.40 -3.41
N ALA A 121 2.64 1.63 -4.00
CA ALA A 121 2.34 2.88 -4.68
C ALA A 121 2.43 4.09 -3.72
N LEU A 122 1.86 3.95 -2.53
CA LEU A 122 1.96 4.98 -1.48
C LEU A 122 3.40 5.20 -1.00
N GLN A 123 4.23 4.15 -0.97
CA GLN A 123 5.66 4.28 -0.66
C GLN A 123 6.41 5.04 -1.77
N GLY A 124 6.11 4.77 -3.03
CA GLY A 124 6.72 5.44 -4.19
C GLY A 124 6.56 6.97 -4.13
N LEU A 125 5.38 7.44 -3.74
CA LEU A 125 5.10 8.86 -3.56
C LEU A 125 5.98 9.55 -2.50
N ILE A 126 6.40 8.83 -1.47
CA ILE A 126 7.30 9.35 -0.41
C ILE A 126 8.74 9.48 -0.93
N LEU A 127 9.11 8.72 -1.94
CA LEU A 127 10.47 8.69 -2.49
C LEU A 127 10.66 9.63 -3.70
N GLY A 128 9.58 9.97 -4.40
CA GLY A 128 9.62 10.63 -5.71
C GLY A 128 9.84 12.14 -5.70
N GLU A 129 9.25 12.89 -4.76
CA GLU A 129 9.16 14.36 -4.88
C GLU A 129 9.46 15.16 -3.61
N GLU A 130 8.99 14.73 -2.42
CA GLU A 130 9.27 15.38 -1.13
C GLU A 130 9.34 14.31 -0.01
N GLU A 131 10.24 14.46 0.98
CA GLU A 131 10.34 13.52 2.12
C GLU A 131 9.04 13.49 2.97
N GLU A 132 8.15 14.47 2.81
CA GLU A 132 6.84 14.57 3.45
C GLU A 132 5.80 15.07 2.44
N VAL A 133 4.75 14.29 2.18
CA VAL A 133 3.60 14.75 1.36
C VAL A 133 2.48 15.20 2.31
N GLU A 134 2.11 16.48 2.26
CA GLU A 134 1.12 17.08 3.17
C GLU A 134 -0.26 16.39 3.12
N ALA A 135 -0.73 15.97 1.94
CA ALA A 135 -1.92 15.16 1.74
C ALA A 135 -1.99 14.63 0.28
N ILE A 136 -2.59 13.45 0.07
CA ILE A 136 -2.94 12.96 -1.29
C ILE A 136 -4.10 13.81 -1.82
N GLU A 137 -3.81 14.77 -2.69
CA GLU A 137 -4.85 15.65 -3.27
C GLU A 137 -5.50 15.03 -4.51
N ASP A 138 -4.73 14.26 -5.27
CA ASP A 138 -5.16 13.61 -6.51
C ASP A 138 -4.74 12.13 -6.51
N VAL A 139 -5.70 11.25 -6.80
CA VAL A 139 -5.43 9.80 -6.88
C VAL A 139 -4.60 9.44 -8.11
N ASP A 140 -4.52 10.30 -9.11
CA ASP A 140 -3.68 10.07 -10.30
C ASP A 140 -2.21 9.89 -9.93
N GLN A 141 -1.73 10.62 -8.91
CA GLN A 141 -0.38 10.44 -8.36
C GLN A 141 -0.17 9.00 -7.88
N VAL A 142 -1.16 8.46 -7.17
CA VAL A 142 -1.12 7.06 -6.69
C VAL A 142 -1.19 6.08 -7.86
N ILE A 143 -1.96 6.40 -8.91
CA ILE A 143 -2.10 5.53 -10.09
C ILE A 143 -0.78 5.39 -10.82
N GLU A 144 -0.04 6.47 -11.04
CA GLU A 144 1.26 6.44 -11.73
C GLU A 144 2.22 5.44 -11.07
N GLU A 145 2.33 5.48 -9.74
CA GLU A 145 3.11 4.53 -8.98
C GLU A 145 2.50 3.12 -9.01
N LEU A 146 1.18 3.00 -8.82
CA LEU A 146 0.47 1.73 -8.79
C LEU A 146 0.68 0.89 -10.06
N LEU A 147 0.69 1.52 -11.24
CA LEU A 147 0.89 0.82 -12.52
C LEU A 147 2.21 0.03 -12.56
N THR A 148 3.23 0.46 -11.82
CA THR A 148 4.52 -0.22 -11.70
C THR A 148 4.44 -1.51 -10.88
N TRP A 149 3.47 -1.58 -9.97
CA TRP A 149 3.31 -2.68 -9.00
C TRP A 149 2.16 -3.63 -9.34
N LEU A 150 1.33 -3.30 -10.32
CA LEU A 150 0.32 -4.21 -10.82
C LEU A 150 0.96 -5.39 -11.55
N PRO A 151 0.34 -6.59 -11.48
CA PRO A 151 0.83 -7.74 -12.24
C PRO A 151 0.86 -7.48 -13.75
N GLU A 152 1.86 -8.01 -14.45
CA GLU A 152 2.05 -7.80 -15.91
C GLU A 152 0.85 -8.20 -16.80
N TYR A 153 -0.04 -9.07 -16.30
CA TYR A 153 -1.26 -9.48 -17.02
C TYR A 153 -2.45 -8.52 -16.85
N VAL A 154 -2.30 -7.48 -16.02
CA VAL A 154 -3.30 -6.41 -15.85
C VAL A 154 -2.96 -5.29 -16.82
N ALA A 155 -3.93 -4.90 -17.64
CA ALA A 155 -3.84 -3.75 -18.53
C ALA A 155 -4.87 -2.68 -18.11
N VAL A 156 -4.38 -1.47 -17.84
CA VAL A 156 -5.23 -0.30 -17.61
C VAL A 156 -5.38 0.45 -18.93
N THR A 157 -6.61 0.74 -19.34
CA THR A 157 -6.91 1.45 -20.59
C THR A 157 -7.66 2.75 -20.31
N GLU A 158 -7.56 3.71 -21.24
CA GLU A 158 -8.39 4.93 -21.23
C GLU A 158 -9.90 4.62 -21.25
#